data_AF-A0A357T9H9-F1
#
_entry.id   AF-A0A357T9H9-F1
#
_cell.length_a   1.000
_cell.length_b   1.000
_cell.length_c   1.000
_cell.angle_alpha   90.00
_cell.angle_beta   90.00
_cell.angle_gamma   90.00
#
_symmetry.space_group_name_H-M   'P 1'
#
loop_
_entity.id
_entity.type
_entity.pdbx_description
1 polymer ?
#
loop_
_entity_poly.entity_id
_entity_poly.type
_entity_poly.pdbx_seq_one_letter_code
_entity_poly.pdbx_strand_id
1 'polypeptide(L)'
;MIVRYCRESRLLRPIHPLFHLLSERFQPDGFGEIIIGSLLVGYATLEMGLTFTLGQGLLFLLVIFFATLIYTAIKLAVASIAFWIKFAQSYLYMTYQMSTFTKYPMGIYPKAIRFMLSFLLPFAFTGYYPGAYFLGKESFMNGVVLTIVVSLVAIVLAYQVWCQGLKQYESSGS
;
A
#
# COMPACT_ATOMS: atom_id res chain seq x y z
N MET A 1 -14.56 15.78 5.74
CA MET A 1 -14.08 15.20 7.02
C MET A 1 -12.64 15.62 7.31
N ILE A 2 -11.67 15.42 6.39
CA ILE A 2 -10.27 15.91 6.51
C ILE A 2 -10.18 17.44 6.74
N VAL A 3 -11.10 18.20 6.15
CA VAL A 3 -11.22 19.67 6.19
C VAL A 3 -11.48 20.24 7.60
N ARG A 4 -12.28 19.58 8.45
CA ARG A 4 -12.46 20.02 9.86
C ARG A 4 -11.21 19.73 10.71
N TYR A 5 -10.49 18.68 10.35
CA TYR A 5 -9.42 18.08 11.13
C TYR A 5 -8.11 18.91 11.12
N CYS A 6 -7.78 19.55 9.99
CA CYS A 6 -6.66 20.50 9.92
C CYS A 6 -6.89 21.79 10.72
N ARG A 7 -8.16 22.17 10.95
CA ARG A 7 -8.51 23.41 11.66
C ARG A 7 -8.33 23.28 13.17
N GLU A 8 -8.68 22.12 13.73
CA GLU A 8 -8.58 21.85 15.17
C GLU A 8 -7.13 21.54 15.60
N SER A 9 -6.33 20.87 14.75
CA SER A 9 -4.93 20.56 15.05
C SER A 9 -4.00 21.78 15.09
N ARG A 10 -4.24 22.81 14.27
CA ARG A 10 -3.47 24.07 14.30
C ARG A 10 -3.59 24.83 15.63
N LEU A 11 -4.66 24.60 16.40
CA LEU A 11 -4.97 25.37 17.61
C LEU A 11 -4.43 24.76 18.91
N LEU A 12 -4.01 23.48 18.93
CA LEU A 12 -3.71 22.80 20.19
C LEU A 12 -2.34 22.09 20.28
N ARG A 13 -1.62 21.75 19.19
CA ARG A 13 -0.23 21.25 19.25
C ARG A 13 0.46 21.16 17.87
N PRO A 14 1.76 21.48 17.75
CA PRO A 14 2.49 21.39 16.48
C PRO A 14 2.92 19.93 16.22
N ILE A 15 1.95 19.04 15.98
CA ILE A 15 2.22 17.66 15.52
C ILE A 15 1.99 17.61 14.02
N HIS A 16 2.87 16.93 13.29
CA HIS A 16 2.75 16.79 11.84
C HIS A 16 1.38 16.18 11.48
N PRO A 17 0.56 16.84 10.64
CA PRO A 17 -0.85 16.48 10.44
C PRO A 17 -1.05 15.05 9.94
N LEU A 18 -0.11 14.52 9.12
CA LEU A 18 -0.14 13.11 8.72
C LEU A 18 -0.02 12.13 9.88
N PHE A 19 0.91 12.38 10.81
CA PHE A 19 1.13 11.46 11.92
C PHE A 19 -0.11 11.40 12.81
N HIS A 20 -0.71 12.55 13.07
CA HIS A 20 -1.94 12.61 13.86
C HIS A 20 -3.11 11.89 13.18
N LEU A 21 -3.29 12.05 11.86
CA LEU A 21 -4.30 11.32 11.08
C LEU A 21 -4.09 9.80 11.09
N LEU A 22 -2.83 9.35 11.04
CA LEU A 22 -2.49 7.92 11.11
C LEU A 22 -2.76 7.33 12.50
N SER A 23 -2.47 8.09 13.57
CA SER A 23 -2.65 7.63 14.96
C SER A 23 -4.10 7.61 15.44
N GLU A 24 -5.00 8.35 14.80
CA GLU A 24 -6.40 8.49 15.25
C GLU A 24 -7.27 7.28 14.85
N ARG A 25 -6.87 6.53 13.83
CA ARG A 25 -7.67 5.44 13.25
C ARG A 25 -7.11 4.07 13.64
N PHE A 26 -7.40 3.65 14.87
CA PHE A 26 -7.20 2.27 15.26
C PHE A 26 -8.33 1.40 14.69
N GLN A 27 -8.00 0.49 13.76
CA GLN A 27 -8.96 -0.45 13.17
C GLN A 27 -8.72 -1.84 13.75
N PRO A 28 -9.61 -2.35 14.63
CA PRO A 28 -9.47 -3.68 15.19
C PRO A 28 -9.58 -4.80 14.12
N ASP A 29 -10.22 -4.52 12.99
CA ASP A 29 -10.37 -5.44 11.86
C ASP A 29 -9.02 -5.99 11.35
N GLY A 30 -7.96 -5.18 11.42
CA GLY A 30 -6.62 -5.58 10.99
C GLY A 30 -6.03 -6.76 11.77
N PHE A 31 -6.41 -6.94 13.04
CA PHE A 31 -5.96 -8.11 13.82
C PHE A 31 -6.54 -9.41 13.27
N GLY A 32 -7.82 -9.39 12.86
CA GLY A 32 -8.46 -10.54 12.24
C GLY A 32 -7.77 -10.93 10.92
N GLU A 33 -7.42 -9.93 10.10
CA GLU A 33 -6.70 -10.16 8.84
C GLU A 33 -5.31 -10.77 9.06
N ILE A 34 -4.57 -10.31 10.07
CA ILE A 34 -3.24 -10.87 10.40
C ILE A 34 -3.36 -12.33 10.84
N ILE A 35 -4.34 -12.65 11.69
CA ILE A 35 -4.57 -14.03 12.17
C ILE A 35 -4.93 -14.93 10.99
N ILE A 36 -5.92 -14.56 10.20
CA ILE A 36 -6.39 -15.35 9.05
C ILE A 36 -5.28 -15.49 8.00
N GLY A 37 -4.57 -14.40 7.68
CA GLY A 37 -3.45 -14.41 6.73
C GLY A 37 -2.32 -15.33 7.18
N SER A 38 -1.95 -15.29 8.47
CA SER A 38 -0.91 -16.16 9.03
C SER A 38 -1.32 -17.64 8.98
N LEU A 39 -2.58 -17.95 9.32
CA LEU A 39 -3.12 -19.31 9.22
C LEU A 39 -3.11 -19.83 7.78
N LEU A 40 -3.55 -19.01 6.81
CA LEU A 40 -3.55 -19.36 5.39
C LEU A 40 -2.14 -19.61 4.84
N VAL A 41 -1.17 -18.76 5.20
CA VAL A 41 0.23 -18.94 4.80
C VAL A 41 0.80 -20.22 5.42
N GLY A 42 0.52 -20.47 6.71
CA GLY A 42 0.95 -21.70 7.39
C GLY A 42 0.36 -22.95 6.74
N TYR A 43 -0.95 -22.96 6.46
CA TYR A 43 -1.62 -24.07 5.78
C TYR A 43 -1.06 -24.31 4.37
N ALA A 44 -0.95 -23.26 3.55
CA ALA A 44 -0.43 -23.37 2.19
C ALA A 44 1.04 -23.86 2.17
N THR A 45 1.84 -23.44 3.15
CA THR A 45 3.24 -23.88 3.29
C THR A 45 3.31 -25.39 3.55
N LEU A 46 2.46 -25.90 4.42
CA LEU A 46 2.38 -27.33 4.74
C LEU A 46 1.89 -28.16 3.53
N GLU A 47 0.83 -27.69 2.87
CA GLU A 47 0.25 -28.38 1.70
C GLU A 47 1.23 -28.42 0.51
N MET A 48 1.99 -27.35 0.29
CA MET A 48 2.97 -27.26 -0.79
C MET A 48 4.33 -27.88 -0.44
N GLY A 49 4.53 -28.36 0.80
CA GLY A 49 5.82 -28.89 1.25
C GLY A 49 6.96 -27.88 1.22
N LEU A 50 6.65 -26.59 1.35
CA LEU A 50 7.64 -25.51 1.32
C LEU A 50 8.43 -25.49 2.63
N THR A 51 9.76 -25.53 2.54
CA THR A 51 10.65 -25.42 3.70
C THR A 51 11.14 -23.98 3.82
N PHE A 52 10.56 -23.21 4.74
CA PHE A 52 11.06 -21.88 5.05
C PHE A 52 12.28 -21.98 5.97
N THR A 53 13.42 -21.55 5.47
CA THR A 53 14.59 -21.24 6.31
C THR A 53 14.33 -19.98 7.13
N LEU A 54 15.03 -19.81 8.26
CA LEU A 54 14.93 -18.61 9.10
C LEU A 54 15.14 -17.32 8.28
N GLY A 55 16.08 -17.35 7.31
CA GLY A 55 16.34 -16.24 6.40
C GLY A 55 15.15 -15.91 5.49
N GLN A 56 14.46 -16.92 4.95
CA GLN A 56 13.26 -16.70 4.14
C GLN A 56 12.09 -16.19 4.98
N GLY A 57 11.97 -16.60 6.24
CA GLY A 57 10.99 -16.04 7.17
C GLY A 57 11.19 -14.54 7.42
N LEU A 58 12.44 -14.13 7.71
CA LEU A 58 12.78 -12.71 7.85
C LEU A 58 12.54 -11.92 6.56
N LEU A 59 12.90 -12.51 5.42
CA LEU A 59 12.67 -11.90 4.11
C LEU A 59 11.17 -11.74 3.80
N PHE A 60 10.35 -12.71 4.21
CA PHE A 60 8.89 -12.64 4.07
C PHE A 60 8.31 -11.48 4.87
N LEU A 61 8.73 -11.31 6.13
CA LEU A 61 8.33 -10.18 6.97
C LEU A 61 8.79 -8.84 6.39
N LEU A 62 10.02 -8.77 5.88
CA LEU A 62 10.56 -7.59 5.22
C LEU A 62 9.70 -7.19 4.01
N VAL A 63 9.36 -8.15 3.17
CA VAL A 63 8.55 -7.94 1.98
C VAL A 63 7.13 -7.50 2.35
N ILE A 64 6.51 -8.08 3.39
CA ILE A 64 5.21 -7.63 3.91
C ILE A 64 5.29 -6.16 4.32
N PHE A 65 6.34 -5.76 5.04
CA PHE A 65 6.53 -4.37 5.43
C PHE A 65 6.57 -3.44 4.21
N PHE A 66 7.37 -3.74 3.19
CA PHE A 66 7.41 -2.92 1.98
C PHE A 66 6.13 -2.98 1.13
N ALA A 67 5.43 -4.12 1.11
CA ALA A 67 4.10 -4.23 0.49
C ALA A 67 3.07 -3.33 1.19
N THR A 68 3.09 -3.25 2.53
CA THR A 68 2.22 -2.34 3.29
C THR A 68 2.54 -0.86 3.03
N LEU A 69 3.81 -0.52 2.80
CA LEU A 69 4.20 0.83 2.37
C LEU A 69 3.61 1.19 1.01
N ILE A 70 3.54 0.26 0.05
CA ILE A 70 2.87 0.49 -1.25
C ILE A 70 1.39 0.78 -1.05
N TYR A 71 0.67 -0.04 -0.26
CA TYR A 71 -0.75 0.22 0.04
C TYR A 71 -0.94 1.58 0.70
N THR A 72 -0.04 1.95 1.62
CA THR A 72 -0.06 3.25 2.29
C THR A 72 0.17 4.40 1.32
N ALA A 73 1.16 4.26 0.42
CA ALA A 73 1.47 5.25 -0.61
C ALA A 73 0.28 5.49 -1.55
N ILE A 74 -0.35 4.43 -2.05
CA ILE A 74 -1.52 4.53 -2.93
C ILE A 74 -2.68 5.20 -2.19
N LYS A 75 -2.98 4.75 -0.96
CA LYS A 75 -4.03 5.36 -0.14
C LYS A 75 -3.78 6.84 0.08
N LEU A 76 -2.55 7.22 0.42
CA LEU A 76 -2.16 8.59 0.67
C LEU A 76 -2.27 9.45 -0.58
N ALA A 77 -1.77 8.99 -1.72
CA ALA A 77 -1.82 9.71 -2.98
C ALA A 77 -3.28 9.98 -3.41
N VAL A 78 -4.14 8.96 -3.37
CA VAL A 78 -5.54 9.12 -3.78
C VAL A 78 -6.35 9.91 -2.74
N ALA A 79 -6.08 9.73 -1.44
CA ALA A 79 -6.70 10.56 -0.40
C ALA A 79 -6.30 12.04 -0.54
N SER A 80 -5.08 12.33 -0.99
CA SER A 80 -4.63 13.71 -1.25
C SER A 80 -5.44 14.38 -2.35
N ILE A 81 -6.01 13.63 -3.31
CA ILE A 81 -6.90 14.21 -4.35
C ILE A 81 -8.12 14.92 -3.73
N ALA A 82 -8.51 14.56 -2.49
CA ALA A 82 -9.57 15.23 -1.75
C ALA A 82 -9.33 16.72 -1.52
N PHE A 83 -8.08 17.20 -1.61
CA PHE A 83 -7.77 18.62 -1.53
C PHE A 83 -8.28 19.41 -2.75
N TRP A 84 -8.44 18.76 -3.90
CA TRP A 84 -8.91 19.40 -5.14
C TRP A 84 -10.32 18.99 -5.55
N ILE A 85 -10.77 17.78 -5.20
CA ILE A 85 -12.02 17.19 -5.71
C ILE A 85 -12.90 16.69 -4.56
N LYS A 86 -14.21 16.95 -4.62
CA LYS A 86 -15.19 16.58 -3.57
C LYS A 86 -15.48 15.07 -3.45
N PHE A 87 -15.19 14.26 -4.48
CA PHE A 87 -15.53 12.82 -4.55
C PHE A 87 -14.35 11.85 -4.33
N ALA A 88 -13.33 12.25 -3.57
CA ALA A 88 -12.12 11.44 -3.36
C ALA A 88 -12.36 10.02 -2.81
N GLN A 89 -13.43 9.81 -2.03
CA GLN A 89 -13.75 8.48 -1.49
C GLN A 89 -14.13 7.48 -2.58
N SER A 90 -14.85 7.90 -3.61
CA SER A 90 -15.20 7.03 -4.74
C SER A 90 -13.95 6.60 -5.52
N TYR A 91 -12.99 7.50 -5.69
CA TYR A 91 -11.70 7.17 -6.33
C TYR A 91 -10.85 6.23 -5.48
N LEU A 92 -10.84 6.39 -4.15
CA LEU A 92 -10.20 5.45 -3.24
C LEU A 92 -10.79 4.05 -3.41
N TYR A 93 -12.12 3.92 -3.35
CA TYR A 93 -12.79 2.64 -3.52
C TYR A 93 -12.44 1.99 -4.87
N MET A 94 -12.57 2.72 -5.97
CA MET A 94 -12.23 2.24 -7.32
C MET A 94 -10.77 1.78 -7.42
N THR A 95 -9.84 2.53 -6.82
CA THR A 95 -8.42 2.18 -6.81
C THR A 95 -8.17 0.89 -6.04
N TYR A 96 -8.82 0.72 -4.88
CA TYR A 96 -8.69 -0.50 -4.07
C TYR A 96 -9.29 -1.73 -4.76
N GLN A 97 -10.35 -1.59 -5.55
CA GLN A 97 -10.88 -2.71 -6.34
C GLN A 97 -9.86 -3.27 -7.33
N MET A 98 -8.94 -2.43 -7.82
CA MET A 98 -7.85 -2.88 -8.71
C MET A 98 -6.84 -3.80 -8.00
N SER A 99 -6.74 -3.76 -6.67
CA SER A 99 -5.89 -4.70 -5.93
C SER A 99 -6.35 -6.15 -6.07
N THR A 100 -7.62 -6.41 -6.39
CA THR A 100 -8.14 -7.78 -6.59
C THR A 100 -7.45 -8.51 -7.74
N PHE A 101 -6.92 -7.77 -8.73
CA PHE A 101 -6.20 -8.35 -9.86
C PHE A 101 -4.86 -8.99 -9.45
N THR A 102 -4.31 -8.65 -8.28
CA THR A 102 -3.05 -9.26 -7.82
C THR A 102 -3.21 -10.72 -7.38
N LYS A 103 -4.45 -11.16 -7.15
CA LYS A 103 -4.78 -12.54 -6.77
C LYS A 103 -4.51 -13.55 -7.88
N TYR A 104 -4.46 -13.08 -9.12
CA TYR A 104 -4.24 -13.94 -10.29
C TYR A 104 -2.88 -13.66 -10.94
N PRO A 105 -2.31 -14.64 -11.65
CA PRO A 105 -1.00 -14.46 -12.27
C PRO A 105 -0.99 -13.35 -13.33
N MET A 106 -0.02 -12.43 -13.25
CA MET A 106 0.06 -11.29 -14.17
C MET A 106 0.20 -11.66 -15.65
N GLY A 107 0.63 -12.89 -15.95
CA GLY A 107 0.76 -13.41 -17.31
C GLY A 107 -0.57 -13.63 -18.04
N ILE A 108 -1.69 -13.74 -17.33
CA ILE A 108 -3.01 -13.91 -17.97
C ILE A 108 -3.60 -12.59 -18.46
N TYR A 109 -3.07 -11.46 -17.96
CA TYR A 109 -3.62 -10.14 -18.24
C TYR A 109 -2.98 -9.52 -19.49
N PRO A 110 -3.75 -8.73 -20.27
CA PRO A 110 -3.21 -7.97 -21.38
C PRO A 110 -2.15 -6.96 -20.90
N LYS A 111 -1.22 -6.60 -21.80
CA LYS A 111 -0.09 -5.70 -21.51
C LYS A 111 -0.51 -4.40 -20.82
N ALA A 112 -1.66 -3.83 -21.20
CA ALA A 112 -2.18 -2.60 -20.61
C ALA A 112 -2.50 -2.73 -19.11
N ILE A 113 -3.19 -3.81 -18.71
CA ILE A 113 -3.52 -4.08 -17.30
C ILE A 113 -2.25 -4.35 -16.50
N ARG A 114 -1.32 -5.13 -17.08
CA ARG A 114 -0.02 -5.39 -16.45
C ARG A 114 0.78 -4.11 -16.21
N PHE A 115 0.79 -3.21 -17.18
CA PHE A 115 1.44 -1.90 -17.06
C PHE A 115 0.79 -1.06 -15.96
N MET A 116 -0.54 -0.97 -15.95
CA MET A 116 -1.28 -0.22 -14.93
C MET A 116 -0.98 -0.71 -13.51
N LEU A 117 -1.01 -2.02 -13.27
CA LEU A 117 -0.79 -2.63 -11.95
C LEU A 117 0.67 -2.68 -11.50
N SER A 118 1.63 -2.51 -12.41
CA SER A 118 3.06 -2.52 -12.08
C SER A 118 3.64 -1.12 -11.98
N PHE A 119 3.17 -0.17 -12.80
CA PHE A 119 3.74 1.18 -12.91
C PHE A 119 2.82 2.27 -12.36
N LEU A 120 1.52 2.23 -12.65
CA LEU A 120 0.58 3.29 -12.26
C LEU A 120 0.14 3.15 -10.80
N LEU A 121 -0.32 1.95 -10.46
CA LEU A 121 -0.80 1.56 -9.13
C LEU A 121 -0.06 0.28 -8.77
N PRO A 122 1.16 0.33 -8.22
CA PRO A 122 2.12 -0.79 -8.13
C PRO A 122 1.68 -1.98 -7.23
N PHE A 123 0.39 -2.31 -7.21
CA PHE A 123 -0.24 -3.45 -6.55
C PHE A 123 0.38 -4.79 -6.94
N ALA A 124 0.93 -4.95 -8.15
CA ALA A 124 1.58 -6.20 -8.53
C ALA A 124 2.72 -6.59 -7.56
N PHE A 125 3.38 -5.60 -6.95
CA PHE A 125 4.47 -5.80 -5.98
C PHE A 125 3.99 -6.09 -4.55
N THR A 126 2.69 -5.97 -4.26
CA THR A 126 2.18 -6.21 -2.90
C THR A 126 1.84 -7.68 -2.63
N GLY A 127 1.65 -8.48 -3.67
CA GLY A 127 1.26 -9.89 -3.54
C GLY A 127 1.82 -10.79 -4.62
N TYR A 128 1.65 -10.42 -5.90
CA TYR A 128 2.01 -11.30 -7.01
C TYR A 128 3.51 -11.57 -7.12
N TYR A 129 4.34 -10.54 -7.31
CA TYR A 129 5.80 -10.71 -7.48
C TYR A 129 6.48 -11.34 -6.26
N PRO A 130 6.24 -10.87 -5.02
CA PRO A 130 6.84 -11.52 -3.86
C PRO A 130 6.34 -12.95 -3.66
N GLY A 131 5.03 -13.21 -3.85
CA GLY A 131 4.49 -14.57 -3.76
C GLY A 131 5.09 -15.51 -4.81
N ALA A 132 5.27 -15.02 -6.04
CA ALA A 132 5.91 -15.78 -7.11
C ALA A 132 7.37 -16.14 -6.78
N TYR A 133 8.11 -15.26 -6.10
CA TYR A 133 9.46 -15.55 -5.62
C TYR A 133 9.48 -16.67 -4.58
N PHE A 134 8.62 -16.63 -3.56
CA PHE A 134 8.54 -17.69 -2.55
C PHE A 134 8.08 -19.03 -3.12
N LEU A 135 7.33 -19.01 -4.24
CA LEU A 135 6.94 -20.20 -4.99
C LEU A 135 8.02 -20.68 -6.00
N GLY A 136 9.18 -20.03 -6.06
CA GLY A 136 10.27 -20.38 -6.99
C GLY A 136 9.96 -20.06 -8.46
N LYS A 137 8.96 -19.21 -8.74
CA LYS A 137 8.51 -18.83 -10.09
C LYS A 137 9.10 -17.50 -10.58
N GLU A 138 9.76 -16.74 -9.71
CA GLU A 138 10.37 -15.44 -10.03
C GLU A 138 11.74 -15.28 -9.37
N SER A 139 12.53 -14.36 -9.92
CA SER A 139 13.88 -14.08 -9.41
C SER A 139 13.84 -13.22 -8.13
N PHE A 140 14.91 -13.31 -7.31
CA PHE A 140 15.09 -12.43 -6.14
C PHE A 140 15.03 -10.95 -6.50
N MET A 141 15.57 -10.57 -7.66
CA MET A 141 15.53 -9.20 -8.15
C MET A 141 14.09 -8.72 -8.35
N ASN A 142 13.26 -9.50 -9.05
CA ASN A 142 11.89 -9.11 -9.36
C ASN A 142 10.95 -9.20 -8.17
N GLY A 143 11.08 -10.26 -7.36
CA GLY A 143 10.18 -10.51 -6.23
C GLY A 143 10.45 -9.66 -5.00
N VAL A 144 11.73 -9.36 -4.72
CA VAL A 144 12.14 -8.71 -3.48
C VAL A 144 12.70 -7.32 -3.74
N VAL A 145 13.77 -7.22 -4.53
CA VAL A 145 14.50 -5.94 -4.69
C VAL A 145 13.60 -4.89 -5.32
N LEU A 146 12.90 -5.23 -6.40
CA LEU A 146 11.96 -4.30 -7.03
C LEU A 146 10.81 -3.92 -6.10
N THR A 147 10.28 -4.85 -5.29
CA THR A 147 9.25 -4.54 -4.29
C THR A 147 9.73 -3.47 -3.30
N ILE A 148 10.97 -3.59 -2.82
CA ILE A 148 11.59 -2.60 -1.92
C ILE A 148 11.79 -1.26 -2.65
N VAL A 149 12.36 -1.26 -3.85
CA VAL A 149 12.61 -0.01 -4.59
C VAL A 149 11.30 0.70 -4.93
N VAL A 150 10.33 -0.04 -5.46
CA VAL A 150 9.02 0.50 -5.87
C VAL A 150 8.26 1.04 -4.67
N SER A 151 8.29 0.37 -3.52
CA SER A 151 7.65 0.85 -2.30
C SER A 151 8.23 2.17 -1.80
N LEU A 152 9.57 2.30 -1.79
CA LEU A 152 10.26 3.53 -1.41
C LEU A 152 9.97 4.68 -2.38
N VAL A 153 10.00 4.42 -3.69
CA VAL A 153 9.65 5.43 -4.69
C VAL A 153 8.18 5.86 -4.55
N ALA A 154 7.27 4.90 -4.40
CA ALA A 154 5.84 5.17 -4.28
C ALA A 154 5.52 6.03 -3.05
N ILE A 155 6.09 5.71 -1.88
CA ILE A 155 5.82 6.49 -0.67
C ILE A 155 6.37 7.91 -0.74
N VAL A 156 7.54 8.11 -1.37
CA VAL A 156 8.12 9.44 -1.59
C VAL A 156 7.23 10.27 -2.51
N LEU A 157 6.78 9.70 -3.64
CA LEU A 157 5.87 10.38 -4.57
C LEU A 157 4.53 10.71 -3.92
N ALA A 158 3.95 9.77 -3.18
CA ALA A 158 2.70 9.99 -2.46
C ALA A 158 2.81 11.10 -1.41
N TYR A 159 3.93 11.15 -0.68
CA TYR A 159 4.22 12.22 0.28
C TYR A 159 4.34 13.59 -0.40
N GLN A 160 4.99 13.66 -1.57
CA GLN A 160 5.08 14.91 -2.34
C GLN A 160 3.70 15.41 -2.78
N VAL A 161 2.84 14.52 -3.28
CA VAL A 161 1.45 14.86 -3.66
C VAL A 161 0.67 15.38 -2.46
N TRP A 162 0.81 14.74 -1.29
CA TRP A 162 0.19 15.20 -0.06
C TRP A 162 0.65 16.61 0.33
N CYS A 163 1.96 16.87 0.31
CA CYS A 163 2.52 18.19 0.63
C CYS A 163 2.05 19.28 -0.33
N GLN A 164 1.90 18.96 -1.62
CA GLN A 164 1.33 19.89 -2.61
C GLN A 164 -0.14 20.21 -2.31
N GLY A 165 -0.93 19.19 -1.93
CA GLY A 165 -2.33 19.38 -1.56
C GLY A 165 -2.52 20.24 -0.32
N LEU A 166 -1.65 20.08 0.68
CA LEU A 166 -1.65 20.93 1.86
C LEU A 166 -1.40 22.41 1.53
N LYS A 167 -0.43 22.72 0.66
CA LYS A 167 -0.11 24.12 0.28
C LYS A 167 -1.29 24.83 -0.39
N GLN A 168 -2.00 24.13 -1.27
CA GLN A 168 -3.17 24.68 -1.97
C GLN A 168 -4.31 25.01 -0.98
N TYR A 169 -4.47 24.18 0.05
CA TYR A 169 -5.50 24.36 1.07
C TYR A 169 -5.21 25.58 1.96
N GLU A 170 -3.95 25.79 2.37
CA GLU A 170 -3.56 26.97 3.14
C GLU A 170 -3.77 28.27 2.38
N SER A 171 -3.60 28.27 1.05
CA SER A 171 -3.84 29.45 0.20
C SER A 171 -5.31 29.78 -0.03
N SER A 172 -6.22 28.82 0.10
CA SER A 172 -7.67 29.01 -0.16
C SER A 172 -8.48 29.31 1.11
N GLY A 173 -7.81 29.31 2.27
CA GLY A 173 -8.42 29.43 3.60
C GLY A 173 -7.92 30.63 4.43
N SER A 174 -7.43 31.68 3.76
CA SER A 174 -7.23 33.01 4.35
C SER A 174 -8.54 33.77 4.43
#